data_AF-A0A1H8TVH2-F1
#
_entry.id   AF-A0A1H8TVH2-F1
#
_cell.length_a   1.000
_cell.length_b   1.000
_cell.length_c   1.000
_cell.angle_alpha   90.00
_cell.angle_beta   90.00
_cell.angle_gamma   90.00
#
_symmetry.space_group_name_H-M   'P 1'
#
loop_
_entity.id
_entity.type
_entity.pdbx_description
1 polymer ?
#
loop_
_entity_poly.entity_id
_entity_poly.type
_entity_poly.pdbx_seq_one_letter_code
_entity_poly.pdbx_strand_id
1 'polypeptide(L)'
;MAKQVSININEFNANVSNIRRSVSNLKNSYRVKGFNRTNTKPFTRDLEYIADALSLLSKYKKVLEADITLLTQTGKGIQDIDRQVSNLSGR
;
A
#
# COMPACT_ATOMS: atom_id res chain seq x y z
N MET A 1 -23.48 -20.83 13.22
CA MET A 1 -23.68 -19.51 13.87
C MET A 1 -22.57 -18.59 13.38
N ALA A 2 -22.90 -17.51 12.66
CA ALA A 2 -21.89 -16.51 12.29
C ALA A 2 -21.52 -15.72 13.55
N LYS A 3 -20.22 -15.61 13.85
CA LYS A 3 -19.71 -14.92 15.04
C LYS A 3 -19.41 -13.48 14.69
N GLN A 4 -19.94 -12.53 15.47
CA GLN A 4 -19.60 -11.12 15.34
C GLN A 4 -18.12 -10.92 15.68
N VAL A 5 -17.39 -10.21 14.82
CA VAL A 5 -15.96 -9.93 15.00
C VAL A 5 -15.78 -8.62 15.77
N SER A 6 -16.69 -7.65 15.60
CA SER A 6 -16.77 -6.38 16.34
C SER A 6 -15.46 -5.60 16.32
N ILE A 7 -14.92 -5.32 15.13
CA ILE A 7 -13.76 -4.43 15.01
C ILE A 7 -14.15 -2.97 15.21
N ASN A 8 -13.26 -2.18 15.80
CA ASN A 8 -13.37 -0.73 15.79
C ASN A 8 -13.13 -0.21 14.36
N ILE A 9 -14.21 -0.11 13.58
CA ILE A 9 -14.15 0.21 12.16
C ILE A 9 -13.56 1.61 11.90
N ASN A 10 -13.75 2.54 12.83
CA ASN A 10 -13.23 3.91 12.70
C ASN A 10 -11.70 3.92 12.84
N GLU A 11 -11.17 3.22 13.84
CA GLU A 11 -9.74 3.08 14.06
C GLU A 11 -9.07 2.27 12.93
N PHE A 12 -9.72 1.18 12.49
CA PHE A 12 -9.27 0.40 11.35
C PHE A 12 -9.14 1.26 10.08
N ASN A 13 -10.18 2.01 9.73
CA ASN A 13 -10.18 2.88 8.56
C ASN A 13 -9.16 4.01 8.68
N ALA A 14 -8.97 4.58 9.88
CA ALA A 14 -7.94 5.58 10.13
C ALA A 14 -6.53 5.01 9.88
N ASN A 15 -6.26 3.79 10.34
CA ASN A 15 -4.99 3.10 10.12
C ASN A 15 -4.76 2.79 8.64
N VAL A 16 -5.76 2.29 7.92
CA VAL A 16 -5.68 2.07 6.46
C VAL A 16 -5.42 3.38 5.70
N SER A 17 -6.08 4.47 6.11
CA SER A 17 -5.86 5.81 5.54
C SER A 17 -4.43 6.29 5.76
N ASN A 18 -3.86 6.07 6.94
CA ASN A 18 -2.47 6.41 7.25
C ASN A 18 -1.49 5.62 6.38
N ILE A 19 -1.71 4.31 6.20
CA ILE A 19 -0.89 3.48 5.31
C ILE A 19 -0.96 4.02 3.87
N ARG A 20 -2.17 4.33 3.38
CA ARG A 20 -2.38 4.92 2.04
C ARG A 20 -1.61 6.23 1.86
N ARG A 21 -1.63 7.11 2.87
CA ARG A 21 -0.86 8.37 2.83
C ARG A 21 0.64 8.09 2.76
N SER A 22 1.17 7.21 3.61
CA SER A 22 2.58 6.83 3.60
C SER A 22 3.02 6.26 2.24
N VAL A 23 2.22 5.39 1.63
CA VAL A 23 2.48 4.81 0.30
C VAL A 23 2.40 5.88 -0.80
N SER A 24 1.45 6.80 -0.72
CA SER A 24 1.32 7.90 -1.70
C SER A 24 2.54 8.84 -1.69
N ASN A 25 3.18 8.99 -0.52
CA ASN A 25 4.38 9.79 -0.35
C ASN A 25 5.65 9.12 -0.87
N LEU A 26 5.61 7.82 -1.22
CA LEU A 26 6.68 7.16 -1.97
C LEU A 26 6.70 7.75 -3.40
N LYS A 27 7.55 8.78 -3.57
CA LYS A 27 7.82 9.42 -4.85
C LYS A 27 8.81 8.58 -5.65
N ASN A 28 8.42 8.18 -6.86
CA ASN A 28 9.32 7.57 -7.86
C ASN A 28 10.06 8.61 -8.72
N SER A 29 10.02 9.90 -8.34
CA SER A 29 10.55 10.97 -9.19
C SER A 29 12.05 11.15 -8.99
N TYR A 30 12.86 10.25 -9.54
CA TYR A 30 14.22 10.59 -9.92
C TYR A 30 14.25 10.80 -11.43
N ARG A 31 14.30 12.08 -11.84
CA ARG A 31 14.80 12.42 -13.16
C ARG A 31 16.31 12.12 -13.12
N VAL A 32 16.70 10.89 -13.46
CA VAL A 32 18.08 10.62 -13.84
C VAL A 32 18.30 11.40 -15.13
N LYS A 33 18.63 12.69 -15.01
CA LYS A 33 19.11 13.47 -16.15
C LYS A 33 20.34 12.71 -16.63
N GLY A 34 20.27 12.10 -17.81
CA GLY A 34 21.38 11.38 -18.40
C GLY A 34 22.61 12.27 -18.34
N PHE A 35 23.58 11.91 -17.49
CA PHE A 35 24.86 12.59 -17.45
C PHE A 35 25.66 12.09 -18.65
N ASN A 36 25.35 12.63 -19.84
CA ASN A 36 26.00 12.34 -21.12
C ASN A 36 27.53 12.59 -21.13
N ARG A 37 28.14 12.91 -19.98
CA ARG A 37 29.56 13.25 -19.83
C ARG A 37 30.36 12.31 -18.93
N THR A 38 29.73 11.35 -18.24
CA THR A 38 30.42 10.44 -17.30
C THR A 38 30.35 9.00 -17.78
N ASN A 39 31.00 8.72 -18.92
CA ASN A 39 31.09 7.37 -19.51
C ASN A 39 32.24 6.54 -18.91
N THR A 40 32.55 6.75 -17.62
CA THR A 40 33.59 6.05 -16.87
C THR A 40 32.94 4.94 -16.03
N LYS A 41 33.44 3.70 -16.17
CA LYS A 41 32.83 2.45 -15.66
C LYS A 41 32.27 2.48 -14.22
N PRO A 42 32.89 3.14 -13.22
CA PRO A 42 32.33 3.19 -11.87
C PRO A 42 30.98 3.93 -11.83
N PHE A 43 30.88 5.05 -12.52
CA PHE A 43 29.71 5.93 -12.48
C PHE A 43 28.54 5.36 -13.29
N THR A 44 28.78 4.61 -14.36
CA THR A 44 27.72 3.91 -15.10
C THR A 44 27.10 2.78 -14.30
N ARG A 45 27.91 2.03 -13.52
CA ARG A 45 27.43 0.93 -12.68
C ARG A 45 26.60 1.43 -11.50
N ASP A 46 27.01 2.53 -10.86
CA ASP A 46 26.23 3.16 -9.79
C ASP A 46 24.85 3.63 -10.30
N LEU A 47 24.77 4.11 -11.54
CA LEU A 47 23.52 4.51 -12.18
C LEU A 47 22.59 3.31 -12.44
N GLU A 48 23.13 2.17 -12.89
CA GLU A 48 22.38 0.92 -13.07
C GLU A 48 21.78 0.46 -11.73
N TYR A 49 22.57 0.47 -10.65
CA TYR A 49 22.07 0.11 -9.33
C TYR A 49 20.99 1.06 -8.80
N ILE A 50 21.13 2.37 -9.05
CA ILE A 50 20.09 3.34 -8.70
C ILE A 50 18.81 3.07 -9.50
N ALA A 51 18.92 2.79 -10.81
CA ALA A 51 17.77 2.46 -11.64
C ALA A 51 17.05 1.18 -11.16
N ASP A 52 17.81 0.14 -10.81
CA ASP A 52 17.28 -1.10 -10.26
C ASP A 52 16.61 -0.90 -8.91
N ALA A 53 17.21 -0.11 -8.01
CA ALA A 53 16.61 0.23 -6.73
C ALA A 53 15.29 0.99 -6.90
N LEU A 54 15.21 1.92 -7.85
CA LEU A 54 13.97 2.65 -8.17
C LEU A 54 12.90 1.73 -8.77
N SER A 55 13.30 0.81 -9.64
CA SER A 55 12.41 -0.23 -10.18
C SER A 55 11.84 -1.10 -9.07
N LEU A 56 12.69 -1.51 -8.13
CA LEU A 56 12.28 -2.31 -6.98
C LEU A 56 11.33 -1.55 -6.05
N LEU A 57 11.63 -0.29 -5.73
CA LEU A 57 10.74 0.58 -4.95
C LEU A 57 9.36 0.74 -5.61
N SER A 58 9.34 0.88 -6.94
CA SER A 58 8.10 0.93 -7.72
C SER A 58 7.28 -0.36 -7.62
N LYS A 59 7.94 -1.53 -7.65
CA LYS A 59 7.28 -2.82 -7.44
C LYS A 59 6.70 -2.95 -6.04
N TYR A 60 7.46 -2.59 -5.00
CA TYR A 60 6.96 -2.60 -3.63
C TYR A 60 5.77 -1.67 -3.42
N LYS A 61 5.80 -0.47 -4.02
CA LYS A 61 4.67 0.45 -3.98
C LYS A 61 3.38 -0.19 -4.50
N LYS A 62 3.45 -0.90 -5.63
CA LYS A 62 2.28 -1.60 -6.21
C LYS A 62 1.73 -2.69 -5.29
N VAL A 63 2.61 -3.46 -4.64
CA VAL A 63 2.19 -4.49 -3.67
C VAL A 63 1.44 -3.84 -2.51
N LEU A 64 1.99 -2.77 -1.95
CA LEU A 64 1.36 -2.04 -0.84
C LEU A 64 0.00 -1.44 -1.25
N GLU A 65 -0.13 -0.93 -2.48
CA GLU A 65 -1.41 -0.44 -3.02
C GLU A 65 -2.46 -1.55 -3.14
N ALA A 66 -2.05 -2.76 -3.54
CA ALA A 66 -2.92 -3.93 -3.57
C ALA A 66 -3.37 -4.34 -2.16
N ASP A 67 -2.44 -4.38 -1.20
CA ASP A 67 -2.74 -4.73 0.20
C ASP A 67 -3.69 -3.72 0.86
N ILE A 68 -3.51 -2.41 0.61
CA ILE A 68 -4.45 -1.37 1.07
C ILE A 68 -5.86 -1.63 0.52
N THR A 69 -5.95 -2.04 -0.74
CA THR A 69 -7.23 -2.33 -1.39
C THR A 69 -7.90 -3.53 -0.74
N LEU A 70 -7.13 -4.60 -0.50
CA LEU A 70 -7.61 -5.79 0.19
C LEU A 70 -8.09 -5.46 1.60
N LEU A 71 -7.28 -4.74 2.39
CA LEU A 71 -7.65 -4.31 3.75
C LEU A 71 -8.96 -3.51 3.76
N THR A 72 -9.14 -2.62 2.79
CA THR A 72 -10.37 -1.83 2.66
C THR A 72 -11.59 -2.72 2.39
N GLN A 73 -11.44 -3.72 1.51
CA GLN A 73 -12.51 -4.66 1.18
C GLN A 73 -12.83 -5.58 2.37
N THR A 74 -11.81 -6.11 3.04
CA THR A 74 -11.97 -6.96 4.22
C THR A 74 -12.66 -6.21 5.36
N GLY A 75 -12.26 -4.97 5.65
CA GLY A 75 -12.89 -4.16 6.68
C GLY A 75 -14.39 -3.91 6.41
N LYS A 76 -14.75 -3.65 5.14
CA LYS A 76 -16.16 -3.55 4.73
C LYS A 76 -16.91 -4.87 4.91
N GLY A 77 -16.31 -5.98 4.48
CA GLY A 77 -16.91 -7.30 4.64
C GLY A 77 -17.19 -7.65 6.11
N ILE A 78 -16.26 -7.34 7.00
CA ILE A 78 -16.46 -7.52 8.45
C ILE A 78 -17.62 -6.66 8.96
N GLN A 79 -17.66 -5.38 8.58
CA GLN A 79 -18.75 -4.48 8.98
C GLN A 79 -20.12 -4.96 8.51
N ASP A 80 -20.21 -5.47 7.28
CA ASP A 80 -21.46 -5.97 6.71
C ASP A 80 -21.91 -7.26 7.39
N ILE A 81 -20.99 -8.17 7.69
CA ILE A 81 -21.27 -9.39 8.48
C ILE A 81 -21.75 -9.02 9.88
N ASP A 82 -21.07 -8.11 10.58
CA ASP A 82 -21.43 -7.69 11.93
C ASP A 82 -22.83 -7.06 11.96
N ARG A 83 -23.18 -6.25 10.94
CA ARG A 83 -24.54 -5.70 10.78
C ARG A 83 -25.58 -6.80 10.57
N GLN A 84 -25.29 -7.78 9.71
CA GLN A 84 -26.21 -8.89 9.46
C GLN A 84 -26.44 -9.73 10.71
N VAL A 85 -25.37 -10.08 11.44
CA VAL A 85 -25.45 -10.84 12.69
C VAL A 85 -26.23 -10.05 13.74
N SER A 86 -25.96 -8.76 13.91
CA SER A 86 -26.71 -7.91 14.85
C SER A 86 -28.21 -7.87 14.53
N ASN A 87 -28.58 -7.79 13.25
CA ASN A 87 -29.99 -7.80 12.83
C ASN A 87 -30.66 -9.16 13.06
N LEU A 88 -29.91 -10.25 12.95
CA LEU A 88 -30.40 -11.61 13.19
C LEU A 88 -30.51 -11.94 14.68
N SER A 89 -29.64 -11.38 15.52
CA SER A 89 -29.61 -11.60 16.97
C SER A 89 -30.49 -10.63 17.77
N GLY A 90 -30.98 -9.55 17.15
CA GLY A 90 -31.92 -8.59 17.74
C GLY A 90 -33.40 -8.97 17.59
N ARG A 91 -33.71 -10.22 17.25
CA ARG A 91 -35.05 -10.82 17.23
C ARG A 91 -35.18 -11.87 18.32
#